data_AF-A0A9X9F264-F1
#
_entry.id   AF-A0A9X9F264-F1
#
_cell.length_a   1.000
_cell.length_b   1.000
_cell.length_c   1.000
_cell.angle_alpha   90.00
_cell.angle_beta   90.00
_cell.angle_gamma   90.00
#
_symmetry.space_group_name_H-M   'P 1'
#
loop_
_entity.id
_entity.type
_entity.pdbx_description
1 polymer ?
#
loop_
_entity_poly.entity_id
_entity_poly.type
_entity_poly.pdbx_seq_one_letter_code
_entity_poly.pdbx_strand_id
1 'polypeptide(L)'
;PTGIVEVNTWKSLFENVILIQKKLQSIGFYFGQLDGVFGLSTTKATQEYQKEQNLYPSGDITPRTRHKLFNPNSQSEFYTSSNHLQSLHPYVEMLAKEFLQLTKTNGLDVRIYSVFRSWSEQDRLFSLGRWKPGKKVTNARGGESYHNWGLAFDAAPYENNSAAWNNIKKFKQMGYIGEQLGLTWGGRFTTLVDYPHFEYSFGLSTWDLLNGIKPPILDI
;
A
#
# COMPACT_ATOMS: atom_id res chain seq x y z
N PRO A 1 -17.43 12.33 -12.85
CA PRO A 1 -16.11 12.77 -13.34
C PRO A 1 -16.25 13.44 -14.72
N THR A 2 -15.87 14.70 -14.85
CA THR A 2 -15.96 15.49 -16.09
C THR A 2 -14.96 15.06 -17.17
N GLY A 3 -14.16 14.02 -16.91
CA GLY A 3 -13.14 13.52 -17.85
C GLY A 3 -11.92 14.44 -17.99
N ILE A 4 -11.92 15.60 -17.34
CA ILE A 4 -10.79 16.53 -17.33
C ILE A 4 -9.84 16.10 -16.23
N VAL A 5 -8.71 15.54 -16.64
CA VAL A 5 -7.58 15.27 -15.76
C VAL A 5 -6.88 16.62 -15.50
N GLU A 6 -6.73 17.00 -14.24
CA GLU A 6 -6.08 18.26 -13.85
C GLU A 6 -4.66 18.36 -14.41
N VAL A 7 -4.19 19.57 -14.73
CA VAL A 7 -2.86 19.82 -15.33
C VAL A 7 -1.73 19.20 -14.50
N ASN A 8 -1.86 19.24 -13.17
CA ASN A 8 -0.90 18.65 -12.25
C ASN A 8 -0.83 17.12 -12.40
N THR A 9 -1.96 16.46 -12.64
CA THR A 9 -2.02 15.02 -12.86
C THR A 9 -1.37 14.63 -14.19
N TRP A 10 -1.60 15.40 -15.26
CA TRP A 10 -0.90 15.20 -16.53
C TRP A 10 0.60 15.34 -16.41
N LYS A 11 1.06 16.40 -15.74
CA LYS A 11 2.48 16.63 -15.50
C LYS A 11 3.11 15.47 -14.73
N SER A 12 2.46 15.01 -13.66
CA SER A 12 2.93 13.86 -12.87
C SER A 12 2.98 12.57 -13.70
N LEU A 13 1.97 12.28 -14.52
CA LEU A 13 1.98 11.10 -15.39
C LEU A 13 3.13 11.16 -16.39
N PHE A 14 3.31 12.30 -17.06
CA PHE A 14 4.39 12.51 -18.01
C PHE A 14 5.77 12.30 -17.38
N GLU A 15 6.01 12.92 -16.22
CA GLU A 15 7.28 12.79 -15.48
C GLU A 15 7.53 11.34 -15.03
N ASN A 16 6.49 10.61 -14.61
CA ASN A 16 6.60 9.20 -14.27
C ASN A 16 7.00 8.33 -15.47
N VAL A 17 6.43 8.59 -16.66
CA VAL A 17 6.80 7.85 -17.87
C VAL A 17 8.25 8.13 -18.26
N ILE A 18 8.69 9.40 -18.21
CA ILE A 18 10.09 9.77 -18.44
C ILE A 18 11.02 9.02 -17.48
N LEU A 19 10.64 8.93 -16.20
CA LEU A 19 11.42 8.21 -15.19
C LEU A 19 11.58 6.73 -15.56
N ILE A 20 10.50 6.07 -15.99
CA ILE A 20 10.52 4.68 -16.43
C ILE A 20 11.37 4.50 -17.68
N GLN A 21 11.19 5.34 -18.70
CA GLN A 21 11.97 5.31 -19.94
C GLN A 21 13.47 5.48 -19.66
N LYS A 22 13.84 6.48 -18.84
CA LYS A 22 15.24 6.69 -18.40
C LYS A 22 15.79 5.47 -17.70
N LYS A 23 15.01 4.87 -16.79
CA LYS A 23 15.46 3.71 -16.03
C LYS A 23 15.67 2.52 -16.95
N LEU A 24 14.68 2.16 -17.78
CA LEU A 24 14.81 1.09 -18.78
C LEU A 24 15.97 1.32 -19.76
N GLN A 25 16.21 2.57 -20.17
CA GLN A 25 17.33 2.92 -21.03
C GLN A 25 18.68 2.70 -20.32
N SER A 26 18.80 3.11 -19.07
CA SER A 26 20.03 2.94 -18.29
C SER A 26 20.43 1.49 -18.05
N ILE A 27 19.46 0.56 -18.11
CA ILE A 27 19.69 -0.88 -17.96
C ILE A 27 19.61 -1.63 -19.31
N GLY A 28 19.63 -0.91 -20.44
CA GLY A 28 19.78 -1.49 -21.78
C GLY A 28 18.50 -2.08 -22.41
N PHE A 29 17.32 -1.77 -21.87
CA PHE A 29 16.04 -2.28 -22.40
C PHE A 29 15.32 -1.29 -23.33
N TYR A 30 15.61 0.02 -23.23
CA TYR A 30 14.92 1.06 -23.99
C TYR A 30 15.88 1.94 -24.79
N PHE A 31 15.63 2.08 -26.09
CA PHE A 31 16.48 2.83 -27.04
C PHE A 31 15.72 3.96 -27.75
N GLY A 32 14.48 4.24 -27.35
CA GLY A 32 13.65 5.29 -27.91
C GLY A 32 13.90 6.67 -27.29
N GLN A 33 13.06 7.64 -27.65
CA GLN A 33 13.11 8.99 -27.10
C GLN A 33 12.56 9.04 -25.67
N LEU A 34 13.11 9.91 -24.83
CA LEU A 34 12.57 10.22 -23.52
C LEU A 34 11.46 11.26 -23.68
N ASP A 35 10.33 10.84 -24.22
CA ASP A 35 9.21 11.70 -24.65
C ASP A 35 8.03 11.70 -23.68
N GLY A 36 8.07 10.90 -22.61
CA GLY A 36 7.00 10.81 -21.61
C GLY A 36 5.75 10.11 -22.13
N VAL A 37 5.84 9.44 -23.28
CA VAL A 37 4.75 8.68 -23.89
C VAL A 37 4.97 7.19 -23.64
N PHE A 38 4.03 6.56 -22.94
CA PHE A 38 4.05 5.10 -22.72
C PHE A 38 3.46 4.37 -23.94
N GLY A 39 4.10 4.55 -25.10
CA GLY A 39 3.70 3.96 -26.37
C GLY A 39 4.35 2.59 -26.61
N LEU A 40 4.17 2.07 -27.84
CA LEU A 40 4.59 0.72 -28.23
C LEU A 40 6.05 0.39 -27.90
N SER A 41 6.97 1.34 -28.12
CA SER A 41 8.40 1.13 -27.81
C SER A 41 8.65 0.95 -26.31
N THR A 42 7.99 1.75 -25.47
CA THR A 42 8.09 1.66 -24.00
C THR A 42 7.44 0.38 -23.49
N THR A 43 6.28 0.00 -24.05
CA THR A 43 5.62 -1.28 -23.75
C THR A 43 6.50 -2.47 -24.09
N LYS A 44 7.10 -2.53 -25.29
CA LYS A 44 8.00 -3.62 -25.70
C LYS A 44 9.23 -3.70 -24.79
N ALA A 45 9.88 -2.58 -24.50
CA ALA A 45 11.01 -2.54 -23.57
C ALA A 45 10.62 -3.08 -22.17
N THR A 46 9.42 -2.72 -21.70
CA THR A 46 8.88 -3.22 -20.43
C THR A 46 8.64 -4.73 -20.47
N GLN A 47 8.09 -5.26 -21.56
CA GLN A 47 7.87 -6.70 -21.73
C GLN A 47 9.19 -7.48 -21.72
N GLU A 48 10.21 -7.01 -22.45
CA GLU A 48 11.52 -7.66 -22.45
C GLU A 48 12.18 -7.60 -21.07
N TYR A 49 12.08 -6.46 -20.37
CA TYR A 49 12.54 -6.35 -18.99
C TYR A 49 11.81 -7.33 -18.06
N GLN A 50 10.49 -7.43 -18.16
CA GLN A 50 9.70 -8.37 -17.37
C GLN A 50 10.12 -9.82 -17.61
N LYS A 51 10.36 -10.22 -18.88
CA LYS A 51 10.87 -11.56 -19.19
C LYS A 51 12.20 -11.84 -18.51
N GLU A 52 13.16 -10.92 -18.61
CA GLU A 52 14.48 -11.05 -17.98
C GLU A 52 14.36 -11.21 -16.46
N GLN A 53 13.39 -10.52 -15.85
CA GLN A 53 13.16 -10.56 -14.41
C GLN A 53 12.26 -11.72 -13.95
N ASN A 54 11.89 -12.66 -14.84
CA ASN A 54 10.95 -13.75 -14.58
C ASN A 54 9.58 -13.26 -14.08
N LEU A 55 9.12 -12.12 -14.60
CA LEU A 55 7.78 -11.57 -14.38
C LEU A 55 6.88 -11.87 -15.58
N TYR A 56 5.56 -11.83 -15.37
CA TYR A 56 4.61 -11.93 -16.47
C TYR A 56 4.77 -10.72 -17.41
N PRO A 57 5.03 -10.91 -18.71
CA PRO A 57 5.36 -9.83 -19.63
C PRO A 57 4.12 -9.09 -20.14
N SER A 58 3.38 -8.43 -19.24
CA SER A 58 2.19 -7.67 -19.61
C SER A 58 2.51 -6.39 -20.40
N GLY A 59 3.70 -5.83 -20.20
CA GLY A 59 4.08 -4.50 -20.71
C GLY A 59 3.60 -3.34 -19.85
N ASP A 60 2.88 -3.61 -18.77
CA ASP A 60 2.48 -2.63 -17.77
C ASP A 60 3.50 -2.53 -16.63
N ILE A 61 3.64 -1.35 -16.03
CA ILE A 61 4.44 -1.17 -14.81
C ILE A 61 3.61 -1.56 -13.58
N THR A 62 3.48 -2.87 -13.36
CA THR A 62 2.90 -3.41 -12.11
C THR A 62 3.78 -3.06 -10.91
N PRO A 63 3.26 -3.15 -9.66
CA PRO A 63 4.07 -2.90 -8.47
C PRO A 63 5.36 -3.73 -8.44
N ARG A 64 5.29 -5.02 -8.76
CA ARG A 64 6.48 -5.90 -8.85
C ARG A 64 7.44 -5.46 -9.94
N THR A 65 6.93 -5.06 -11.10
CA THR A 65 7.77 -4.53 -12.19
C THR A 65 8.50 -3.28 -11.74
N ARG A 66 7.80 -2.32 -11.11
CA ARG A 66 8.42 -1.09 -10.61
C ARG A 66 9.42 -1.36 -9.50
N HIS A 67 9.05 -2.23 -8.56
CA HIS A 67 9.92 -2.61 -7.45
C HIS A 67 11.22 -3.23 -7.93
N LYS A 68 11.18 -4.18 -8.87
CA LYS A 68 12.41 -4.70 -9.49
C LYS A 68 13.16 -3.64 -10.28
N LEU A 69 12.45 -2.73 -10.95
CA LEU A 69 13.08 -1.71 -11.79
C LEU A 69 13.84 -0.68 -10.97
N PHE A 70 13.29 -0.24 -9.83
CA PHE A 70 13.84 0.87 -9.03
C PHE A 70 14.49 0.44 -7.71
N ASN A 71 14.15 -0.74 -7.18
CA ASN A 71 14.69 -1.29 -5.94
C ASN A 71 15.05 -2.79 -6.07
N PRO A 72 15.90 -3.17 -7.03
CA PRO A 72 16.15 -4.57 -7.41
C PRO A 72 16.73 -5.46 -6.30
N ASN A 73 17.38 -4.87 -5.28
CA ASN A 73 18.04 -5.61 -4.21
C ASN A 73 17.14 -5.87 -2.99
N SER A 74 15.92 -5.33 -2.98
CA SER A 74 14.99 -5.54 -1.87
C SER A 74 14.28 -6.88 -1.99
N GLN A 75 14.11 -7.58 -0.86
CA GLN A 75 13.36 -8.84 -0.77
C GLN A 75 11.95 -8.67 -0.19
N SER A 76 11.50 -7.43 0.00
CA SER A 76 10.21 -7.10 0.62
C SER A 76 9.00 -7.81 -0.01
N GLU A 77 9.05 -8.11 -1.31
CA GLU A 77 7.97 -8.80 -2.02
C GLU A 77 7.81 -10.29 -1.66
N PHE A 78 8.79 -10.87 -0.95
CA PHE A 78 8.83 -12.29 -0.55
C PHE A 78 8.57 -12.53 0.93
N TYR A 79 8.43 -11.47 1.74
CA TYR A 79 8.15 -11.61 3.18
C TYR A 79 6.78 -12.23 3.44
N THR A 80 6.66 -12.97 4.54
CA THR A 80 5.42 -13.63 4.97
C THR A 80 4.60 -12.70 5.86
N SER A 81 3.26 -12.81 5.79
CA SER A 81 2.36 -12.07 6.68
C SER A 81 2.65 -12.37 8.15
N SER A 82 2.46 -11.37 9.02
CA SER A 82 2.62 -11.49 10.46
C SER A 82 1.58 -10.64 11.16
N ASN A 83 1.09 -11.12 12.31
CA ASN A 83 0.19 -10.37 13.19
C ASN A 83 0.93 -9.84 14.44
N HIS A 84 2.25 -9.98 14.51
CA HIS A 84 3.07 -9.43 15.59
C HIS A 84 3.33 -7.94 15.35
N LEU A 85 3.17 -7.10 16.36
CA LEU A 85 3.39 -5.65 16.24
C LEU A 85 4.81 -5.30 15.81
N GLN A 86 5.80 -6.14 16.13
CA GLN A 86 7.21 -5.98 15.73
C GLN A 86 7.43 -6.12 14.22
N SER A 87 6.41 -6.54 13.47
CA SER A 87 6.44 -6.52 12.00
C SER A 87 6.07 -5.15 11.41
N LEU A 88 5.66 -4.20 12.24
CA LEU A 88 5.49 -2.80 11.86
C LEU A 88 6.83 -2.07 11.86
N HIS A 89 6.86 -0.93 11.18
CA HIS A 89 7.90 0.08 11.40
C HIS A 89 7.90 0.53 12.88
N PRO A 90 9.07 0.73 13.54
CA PRO A 90 9.14 0.99 14.98
C PRO A 90 8.23 2.13 15.49
N TYR A 91 8.18 3.24 14.75
CA TYR A 91 7.28 4.35 15.09
C TYR A 91 5.79 3.98 14.94
N VAL A 92 5.45 3.15 13.95
CA VAL A 92 4.06 2.69 13.75
C VAL A 92 3.69 1.65 14.81
N GLU A 93 4.63 0.80 15.23
CA GLU A 93 4.47 -0.06 16.41
C GLU A 93 4.19 0.76 17.67
N MET A 94 4.95 1.83 17.91
CA MET A 94 4.74 2.74 19.04
C MET A 94 3.33 3.35 18.98
N LEU A 95 2.92 3.91 17.84
CA LEU A 95 1.57 4.46 17.66
C LEU A 95 0.48 3.41 17.88
N ALA A 96 0.69 2.17 17.42
CA ALA A 96 -0.26 1.08 17.63
C ALA A 96 -0.42 0.72 19.12
N LYS A 97 0.66 0.77 19.91
CA LYS A 97 0.61 0.55 21.37
C LYS A 97 -0.10 1.70 22.08
N GLU A 98 0.22 2.95 21.73
CA GLU A 98 -0.47 4.13 22.28
C GLU A 98 -1.96 4.13 21.92
N PHE A 99 -2.30 3.72 20.69
CA PHE A 99 -3.67 3.53 20.25
C PHE A 99 -4.45 2.56 21.14
N LEU A 100 -3.90 1.36 21.39
CA LEU A 100 -4.53 0.38 22.28
C LEU A 100 -4.71 0.92 23.72
N GLN A 101 -3.72 1.66 24.23
CA GLN A 101 -3.80 2.25 25.57
C GLN A 101 -4.84 3.36 25.64
N LEU A 102 -4.91 4.22 24.62
CA LEU A 102 -5.85 5.33 24.56
C LEU A 102 -7.28 4.85 24.36
N THR A 103 -7.52 3.84 23.51
CA THR A 103 -8.86 3.22 23.37
C THR A 103 -9.32 2.62 24.67
N LYS A 104 -8.43 1.90 25.38
CA LYS A 104 -8.74 1.30 26.68
C LYS A 104 -9.09 2.35 27.73
N THR A 105 -8.32 3.44 27.80
CA THR A 105 -8.57 4.56 28.73
C THR A 105 -9.90 5.27 28.43
N ASN A 106 -10.33 5.27 27.16
CA ASN A 106 -11.64 5.79 26.73
C ASN A 106 -12.78 4.73 26.83
N GLY A 107 -12.57 3.63 27.56
CA GLY A 107 -13.59 2.62 27.80
C GLY A 107 -13.92 1.72 26.60
N LEU A 108 -13.02 1.62 25.62
CA LEU A 108 -13.19 0.78 24.43
C LEU A 108 -12.17 -0.37 24.41
N ASP A 109 -12.64 -1.61 24.57
CA ASP A 109 -11.82 -2.81 24.30
C ASP A 109 -11.58 -2.89 22.81
N VAL A 110 -10.33 -2.68 22.38
CA VAL A 110 -9.89 -2.73 20.99
C VAL A 110 -8.75 -3.72 20.89
N ARG A 111 -8.73 -4.51 19.81
CA ARG A 111 -7.64 -5.45 19.52
C ARG A 111 -7.20 -5.28 18.08
N ILE A 112 -5.89 -5.34 17.87
CA ILE A 112 -5.27 -5.38 16.54
C ILE A 112 -5.32 -6.82 16.05
N TYR A 113 -5.78 -7.03 14.82
CA TYR A 113 -5.92 -8.38 14.24
C TYR A 113 -5.17 -8.57 12.91
N SER A 114 -4.76 -7.49 12.23
CA SER A 114 -3.89 -7.55 11.05
C SER A 114 -2.82 -6.47 11.14
N VAL A 115 -1.55 -6.83 10.87
CA VAL A 115 -0.44 -5.86 10.76
C VAL A 115 0.27 -6.04 9.43
N PHE A 116 1.38 -6.77 9.37
CA PHE A 116 2.12 -6.96 8.14
C PHE A 116 1.43 -7.98 7.23
N ARG A 117 1.12 -7.58 6.00
CA ARG A 117 0.52 -8.45 4.99
C ARG A 117 1.51 -8.63 3.85
N SER A 118 1.82 -9.88 3.50
CA SER A 118 2.65 -10.16 2.34
C SER A 118 2.02 -9.65 1.05
N TRP A 119 2.87 -9.43 0.04
CA TRP A 119 2.40 -9.02 -1.28
C TRP A 119 1.52 -10.10 -1.92
N SER A 120 1.89 -11.37 -1.76
CA SER A 120 1.12 -12.50 -2.28
C SER A 120 -0.25 -12.63 -1.62
N GLU A 121 -0.34 -12.39 -0.29
CA GLU A 121 -1.64 -12.36 0.39
C GLU A 121 -2.48 -11.17 -0.08
N GLN A 122 -1.87 -10.01 -0.28
CA GLN A 122 -2.57 -8.83 -0.82
C GLN A 122 -3.05 -9.07 -2.26
N ASP A 123 -2.26 -9.71 -3.13
CA ASP A 123 -2.67 -10.12 -4.47
C ASP A 123 -3.85 -11.11 -4.42
N ARG A 124 -3.85 -12.03 -3.44
CA ARG A 124 -4.99 -12.94 -3.18
C ARG A 124 -6.24 -12.15 -2.82
N LEU A 125 -6.16 -11.20 -1.89
CA LEU A 125 -7.30 -10.34 -1.52
C LEU A 125 -7.79 -9.48 -2.69
N PHE A 126 -6.86 -8.94 -3.49
CA PHE A 126 -7.18 -8.19 -4.71
C PHE A 126 -7.93 -9.06 -5.72
N SER A 127 -7.61 -10.35 -5.84
CA SER A 127 -8.30 -11.22 -6.80
C SER A 127 -9.79 -11.48 -6.50
N LEU A 128 -10.22 -11.32 -5.24
CA LEU A 128 -11.59 -11.57 -4.80
C LEU A 128 -12.58 -10.57 -5.41
N GLY A 129 -13.69 -11.07 -5.93
CA GLY A 129 -14.72 -10.27 -6.58
C GLY A 129 -14.29 -9.65 -7.91
N ARG A 130 -13.12 -10.03 -8.44
CA ARG A 130 -12.64 -9.66 -9.78
C ARG A 130 -12.60 -10.85 -10.71
N TRP A 131 -11.77 -11.85 -10.36
CA TRP A 131 -11.65 -13.11 -11.09
C TRP A 131 -11.64 -14.34 -10.19
N LYS A 132 -11.58 -14.17 -8.86
CA LYS A 132 -11.90 -15.21 -7.88
C LYS A 132 -13.25 -14.94 -7.20
N PRO A 133 -14.01 -15.99 -6.84
CA PRO A 133 -15.23 -15.84 -6.06
C PRO A 133 -14.99 -15.13 -4.72
N GLY A 134 -15.98 -14.39 -4.23
CA GLY A 134 -15.93 -13.66 -2.97
C GLY A 134 -16.24 -12.17 -3.12
N LYS A 135 -16.37 -11.47 -1.99
CA LYS A 135 -16.57 -10.02 -1.98
C LYS A 135 -15.26 -9.31 -2.31
N LYS A 136 -15.34 -8.25 -3.12
CA LYS A 136 -14.23 -7.32 -3.31
C LYS A 136 -13.94 -6.59 -2.00
N VAL A 137 -12.75 -6.82 -1.42
CA VAL A 137 -12.33 -6.25 -0.12
C VAL A 137 -11.23 -5.21 -0.22
N THR A 138 -10.57 -5.08 -1.37
CA THR A 138 -9.49 -4.10 -1.56
C THR A 138 -9.39 -3.63 -3.01
N ASN A 139 -8.87 -2.42 -3.19
CA ASN A 139 -8.47 -1.86 -4.48
C ASN A 139 -6.95 -1.98 -4.76
N ALA A 140 -6.14 -2.36 -3.77
CA ALA A 140 -4.69 -2.40 -3.87
C ALA A 140 -4.17 -3.81 -4.22
N ARG A 141 -3.24 -3.92 -5.18
CA ARG A 141 -2.42 -5.12 -5.42
C ARG A 141 -1.31 -5.22 -4.37
N GLY A 142 -0.57 -6.33 -4.38
CA GLY A 142 0.66 -6.45 -3.59
C GLY A 142 1.64 -5.32 -3.91
N GLY A 143 2.13 -4.65 -2.86
CA GLY A 143 2.99 -3.46 -2.95
C GLY A 143 2.24 -2.13 -2.94
N GLU A 144 0.93 -2.13 -3.20
CA GLU A 144 0.08 -0.93 -3.23
C GLU A 144 -0.67 -0.69 -1.91
N SER A 145 -0.52 -1.56 -0.91
CA SER A 145 -1.10 -1.42 0.42
C SER A 145 -0.01 -1.13 1.45
N TYR A 146 -0.26 -0.20 2.38
CA TYR A 146 0.69 0.10 3.46
C TYR A 146 0.93 -1.07 4.43
N HIS A 147 0.02 -2.05 4.47
CA HIS A 147 0.28 -3.31 5.17
C HIS A 147 1.47 -4.08 4.59
N ASN A 148 1.76 -3.91 3.28
CA ASN A 148 2.88 -4.55 2.60
C ASN A 148 4.24 -3.94 2.98
N TRP A 149 4.21 -2.85 3.75
CA TRP A 149 5.37 -2.05 4.12
C TRP A 149 5.50 -1.89 5.64
N GLY A 150 4.64 -2.55 6.43
CA GLY A 150 4.64 -2.41 7.89
C GLY A 150 4.19 -1.02 8.37
N LEU A 151 3.40 -0.32 7.55
CA LEU A 151 2.96 1.06 7.80
C LEU A 151 1.46 1.17 8.11
N ALA A 152 0.77 0.03 8.23
CA ALA A 152 -0.65 -0.02 8.56
C ALA A 152 -1.00 -1.22 9.43
N PHE A 153 -2.11 -1.07 10.15
CA PHE A 153 -2.70 -2.12 10.97
C PHE A 153 -4.23 -2.03 10.93
N ASP A 154 -4.89 -3.18 11.09
CA ASP A 154 -6.33 -3.26 11.23
C ASP A 154 -6.69 -3.63 12.68
N ALA A 155 -7.63 -2.87 13.24
CA ALA A 155 -8.13 -3.06 14.60
C ALA A 155 -9.65 -3.11 14.63
N ALA A 156 -10.20 -3.78 15.66
CA ALA A 156 -11.63 -3.84 15.86
C ALA A 156 -11.99 -3.64 17.35
N PRO A 157 -13.12 -2.97 17.65
CA PRO A 157 -13.69 -2.97 18.99
C PRO A 157 -14.30 -4.33 19.30
N TYR A 158 -14.21 -4.76 20.55
CA TYR A 158 -14.74 -6.04 21.04
C TYR A 158 -15.88 -5.84 22.04
N GLU A 159 -16.83 -6.77 22.01
CA GLU A 159 -17.96 -6.91 22.94
C GLU A 159 -18.10 -8.39 23.27
N ASN A 160 -18.12 -8.75 24.55
CA ASN A 160 -18.26 -10.14 24.99
C ASN A 160 -17.29 -11.10 24.25
N ASN A 161 -16.02 -10.69 24.12
CA ASN A 161 -14.97 -11.41 23.39
C ASN A 161 -15.19 -11.63 21.88
N SER A 162 -16.16 -10.95 21.27
CA SER A 162 -16.38 -10.97 19.82
C SER A 162 -16.17 -9.58 19.23
N ALA A 163 -15.60 -9.51 18.03
CA ALA A 163 -15.46 -8.25 17.31
C ALA A 163 -16.83 -7.67 16.97
N ALA A 164 -17.05 -6.40 17.31
CA ALA A 164 -18.33 -5.72 17.20
C ALA A 164 -18.56 -5.16 15.77
N TRP A 165 -18.44 -6.03 14.75
CA TRP A 165 -18.48 -5.68 13.32
C TRP A 165 -19.69 -4.83 12.90
N ASN A 166 -20.84 -5.04 13.53
CA ASN A 166 -22.08 -4.33 13.23
C ASN A 166 -22.23 -3.01 14.02
N ASN A 167 -21.31 -2.71 14.94
CA ASN A 167 -21.36 -1.51 15.78
C ASN A 167 -20.51 -0.39 15.17
N ILE A 168 -21.03 0.24 14.11
CA ILE A 168 -20.36 1.34 13.40
C ILE A 168 -20.03 2.51 14.33
N LYS A 169 -20.84 2.75 15.38
CA LYS A 169 -20.57 3.82 16.36
C LYS A 169 -19.24 3.58 17.09
N LYS A 170 -18.97 2.34 17.51
CA LYS A 170 -17.69 1.98 18.15
C LYS A 170 -16.52 2.07 17.19
N PHE A 171 -16.68 1.64 15.95
CA PHE A 171 -15.65 1.83 14.92
C PHE A 171 -15.34 3.31 14.69
N LYS A 172 -16.36 4.19 14.68
CA LYS A 172 -16.15 5.64 14.58
C LYS A 172 -15.40 6.20 15.79
N GLN A 173 -15.78 5.79 17.00
CA GLN A 173 -15.07 6.20 18.22
C GLN A 173 -13.59 5.76 18.19
N MET A 174 -13.34 4.50 17.83
CA MET A 174 -11.99 3.96 17.63
C MET A 174 -11.21 4.76 16.57
N GLY A 175 -11.86 5.06 15.45
CA GLY A 175 -11.32 5.88 14.37
C GLY A 175 -10.85 7.24 14.83
N TYR A 176 -11.71 7.99 15.52
CA TYR A 176 -11.39 9.32 16.04
C TYR A 176 -10.24 9.29 17.05
N ILE A 177 -10.15 8.24 17.87
CA ILE A 177 -9.01 8.05 18.78
C ILE A 177 -7.72 7.83 17.99
N GLY A 178 -7.75 7.03 16.93
CA GLY A 178 -6.58 6.87 16.06
C GLY A 178 -6.15 8.18 15.39
N GLU A 179 -7.10 8.98 14.90
CA GLU A 179 -6.82 10.30 14.31
C GLU A 179 -6.14 11.25 15.31
N GLN A 180 -6.48 11.19 16.61
CA GLN A 180 -5.83 11.99 17.65
C GLN A 180 -4.32 11.68 17.82
N LEU A 181 -3.90 10.47 17.46
CA LEU A 181 -2.50 10.04 17.47
C LEU A 181 -1.78 10.36 16.15
N GLY A 182 -2.45 11.01 15.21
CA GLY A 182 -1.93 11.33 13.89
C GLY A 182 -2.00 10.17 12.89
N LEU A 183 -2.70 9.08 13.21
CA LEU A 183 -2.97 8.02 12.25
C LEU A 183 -4.00 8.48 11.21
N THR A 184 -3.77 8.12 9.95
CA THR A 184 -4.83 8.17 8.94
C THR A 184 -5.77 6.99 9.19
N TRP A 185 -7.07 7.25 9.21
CA TRP A 185 -8.09 6.24 9.47
C TRP A 185 -8.93 5.93 8.22
N GLY A 186 -9.04 4.65 7.86
CA GLY A 186 -9.75 4.17 6.67
C GLY A 186 -11.26 4.43 6.67
N GLY A 187 -11.85 4.78 7.82
CA GLY A 187 -13.22 5.26 7.91
C GLY A 187 -13.47 6.59 7.17
N ARG A 188 -12.40 7.31 6.78
CA ARG A 188 -12.45 8.53 5.95
C ARG A 188 -12.36 8.27 4.45
N PHE A 189 -12.07 7.05 4.01
CA PHE A 189 -11.92 6.74 2.59
C PHE A 189 -13.23 6.95 1.83
N THR A 190 -13.14 7.53 0.63
CA THR A 190 -14.33 7.83 -0.21
C THR A 190 -14.78 6.64 -1.06
N THR A 191 -13.90 5.65 -1.25
CA THR A 191 -14.20 4.38 -1.93
C THR A 191 -13.73 3.23 -1.07
N LEU A 192 -14.56 2.18 -0.93
CA LEU A 192 -14.31 1.06 0.00
C LEU A 192 -13.97 1.56 1.41
N VAL A 193 -14.93 2.20 2.08
CA VAL A 193 -14.78 2.64 3.48
C VAL A 193 -14.31 1.48 4.36
N ASP A 194 -13.14 1.63 4.98
CA ASP A 194 -12.44 0.56 5.70
C ASP A 194 -12.29 0.94 7.17
N TYR A 195 -13.37 0.74 7.93
CA TYR A 195 -13.45 1.14 9.34
C TYR A 195 -12.37 0.55 10.25
N PRO A 196 -11.91 -0.70 10.06
CA PRO A 196 -10.81 -1.27 10.84
C PRO A 196 -9.43 -0.64 10.61
N HIS A 197 -9.23 0.03 9.48
CA HIS A 197 -7.89 0.32 8.97
C HIS A 197 -7.27 1.60 9.54
N PHE A 198 -6.00 1.53 9.92
CA PHE A 198 -5.17 2.66 10.31
C PHE A 198 -3.81 2.60 9.63
N GLU A 199 -3.29 3.75 9.20
CA GLU A 199 -1.98 3.85 8.57
C GLU A 199 -1.21 5.10 9.02
N TYR A 200 0.11 5.01 8.94
CA TYR A 200 1.01 6.16 9.05
C TYR A 200 2.11 6.05 7.99
N SER A 201 1.99 6.85 6.93
CA SER A 201 2.83 6.72 5.74
C SER A 201 4.09 7.59 5.73
N PHE A 202 4.28 8.46 6.73
CA PHE A 202 5.34 9.50 6.72
C PHE A 202 5.24 10.46 5.51
N GLY A 203 4.05 10.59 4.92
CA GLY A 203 3.85 11.37 3.68
C GLY A 203 4.36 10.67 2.42
N LEU A 204 4.84 9.42 2.53
CA LEU A 204 5.29 8.63 1.38
C LEU A 204 4.08 7.98 0.70
N SER A 205 4.06 8.00 -0.62
CA SER A 205 3.15 7.16 -1.40
C SER A 205 3.68 5.73 -1.51
N THR A 206 2.83 4.77 -1.88
CA THR A 206 3.30 3.42 -2.21
C THR A 206 4.25 3.41 -3.41
N TRP A 207 4.19 4.39 -4.31
CA TRP A 207 5.16 4.53 -5.38
C TRP A 207 6.55 4.91 -4.88
N ASP A 208 6.64 5.76 -3.86
CA ASP A 208 7.92 6.10 -3.23
C ASP A 208 8.56 4.85 -2.60
N LEU A 209 7.75 4.07 -1.89
CA LEU A 209 8.17 2.81 -1.27
C LEU A 209 8.62 1.78 -2.32
N LEU A 210 7.87 1.65 -3.42
CA LEU A 210 8.24 0.81 -4.56
C LEU A 210 9.54 1.25 -5.23
N ASN A 211 9.83 2.56 -5.24
CA ASN A 211 11.09 3.11 -5.74
C ASN A 211 12.26 2.97 -4.74
N GLY A 212 12.01 2.39 -3.57
CA GLY A 212 13.03 2.16 -2.54
C GLY A 212 13.24 3.31 -1.56
N ILE A 213 12.41 4.36 -1.62
CA ILE A 213 12.39 5.38 -0.57
C ILE A 213 11.84 4.72 0.69
N LYS A 214 12.55 4.88 1.80
CA LYS A 214 12.19 4.26 3.08
C LYS A 214 11.63 5.31 4.04
N PRO A 215 10.66 4.94 4.89
CA PRO A 215 10.31 5.79 6.02
C PRO A 215 11.56 6.02 6.89
N PRO A 216 11.69 7.21 7.50
CA PRO A 216 12.82 7.50 8.37
C PRO A 216 12.77 6.62 9.63
N ILE A 217 13.93 6.12 10.04
CA ILE A 217 14.09 5.56 11.39
C ILE A 217 14.21 6.76 12.33
N LEU A 218 13.25 6.88 13.24
CA LEU A 218 13.24 7.93 14.25
C LEU A 218 13.92 7.39 15.51
N ASP A 219 14.78 8.20 16.12
CA ASP A 219 15.33 7.92 17.45
C ASP A 219 14.23 8.17 18.49
N ILE A 220 13.48 7.12 18.82
CA ILE A 220 12.36 7.10 19.77
C ILE A 220 12.65 6.20 20.97
#